data_AF-A0A2X3IKV9-F1
#
_entry.id   AF-A0A2X3IKV9-F1
#
_cell.length_a   1.000
_cell.length_b   1.000
_cell.length_c   1.000
_cell.angle_alpha   90.00
_cell.angle_beta   90.00
_cell.angle_gamma   90.00
#
_symmetry.space_group_name_H-M   'P 1'
#
loop_
_entity.id
_entity.type
_entity.pdbx_description
1 polymer ?
#
loop_
_entity_poly.entity_id
_entity_poly.type
_entity_poly.pdbx_seq_one_letter_code
_entity_poly.pdbx_strand_id
1 'polypeptide(L)'
;MFDLRESMANGGGPACLRLRVVLTDEELKAVNPAVMMNDTLFMTLNGWVDRWYRDRLTQADLADPQLLREGREALDELTRILDLGSVYPFQQ
;
A
#
# COMPACT_ATOMS: atom_id res chain seq x y z
N MET A 1 -13.90 -1.89 18.29
CA MET A 1 -13.02 -0.70 18.16
C MET A 1 -11.81 -1.16 17.36
N PHE A 2 -11.38 -0.41 16.33
CA PHE A 2 -10.18 -0.78 15.55
C PHE A 2 -8.93 -0.25 16.24
N ASP A 3 -7.89 -1.09 16.30
CA ASP A 3 -6.57 -0.70 16.81
C ASP A 3 -5.73 -0.13 15.65
N LEU A 4 -5.40 1.16 15.74
CA LEU A 4 -4.62 1.91 14.75
C LEU A 4 -3.43 2.63 15.41
N ARG A 5 -2.81 2.01 16.43
CA ARG A 5 -1.72 2.60 17.23
C ARG A 5 -0.63 3.29 16.40
N GLU A 6 -0.11 2.63 15.37
CA GLU A 6 0.99 3.17 14.54
C GLU A 6 0.60 4.45 13.79
N SER A 7 -0.60 4.47 13.19
CA SER A 7 -1.10 5.66 12.49
C SER A 7 -1.42 6.79 13.48
N MET A 8 -2.04 6.45 14.60
CA MET A 8 -2.39 7.39 15.67
C MET A 8 -1.15 8.02 16.31
N ALA A 9 -0.04 7.27 16.43
CA ALA A 9 1.24 7.78 16.93
C ALA A 9 1.79 8.93 16.07
N ASN A 10 1.45 8.96 14.78
CA ASN A 10 1.75 10.04 13.84
C ASN A 10 0.55 10.98 13.58
N GLY A 11 -0.49 10.94 14.43
CA GLY A 11 -1.66 11.84 14.35
C GLY A 11 -2.73 11.43 13.34
N GLY A 12 -2.63 10.25 12.72
CA GLY A 12 -3.59 9.75 11.74
C GLY A 12 -4.68 8.87 12.37
N GLY A 13 -5.89 9.38 12.52
CA GLY A 13 -7.05 8.58 12.92
C GLY A 13 -7.69 7.79 11.77
N PRO A 14 -8.76 7.01 12.03
CA PRO A 14 -9.45 6.23 11.00
C PRO A 14 -9.90 7.04 9.78
N ALA A 15 -10.34 8.28 9.99
CA ALA A 15 -10.77 9.16 8.90
C ALA A 15 -9.60 9.69 8.05
N CYS A 16 -8.39 9.77 8.61
CA CYS A 16 -7.20 10.24 7.91
C CYS A 16 -6.66 9.21 6.91
N LEU A 17 -6.95 7.92 7.12
CA LEU A 17 -6.50 6.82 6.28
C LEU A 17 -7.43 6.54 5.08
N ARG A 18 -8.47 7.34 4.86
CA ARG A 18 -9.45 7.08 3.80
C ARG A 18 -9.94 8.32 3.07
N LEU A 19 -9.97 8.21 1.75
CA LEU A 19 -10.64 9.16 0.87
C LEU A 19 -12.06 8.67 0.57
N ARG A 20 -13.07 9.51 0.85
CA ARG A 20 -14.46 9.21 0.43
C ARG A 20 -14.66 9.71 -0.99
N VAL A 21 -15.05 8.82 -1.88
CA VAL A 21 -15.43 9.14 -3.26
C VAL A 21 -16.81 8.55 -3.50
N VAL A 22 -17.77 9.40 -3.85
CA VAL A 22 -19.13 8.97 -4.21
C VAL A 22 -19.12 8.64 -5.69
N LEU A 23 -19.62 7.46 -6.05
CA LEU A 23 -19.65 6.96 -7.42
C LEU A 23 -21.04 6.42 -7.73
N THR A 24 -21.49 6.63 -8.96
CA THR A 24 -22.58 5.89 -9.59
C THR A 24 -22.13 4.48 -9.97
N ASP A 25 -23.08 3.60 -10.33
CA ASP A 25 -22.75 2.24 -10.77
C ASP A 25 -21.91 2.20 -12.06
N GLU A 26 -22.06 3.20 -12.93
CA GLU A 26 -21.27 3.33 -14.16
C GLU A 26 -19.84 3.76 -13.84
N GLU A 27 -19.68 4.77 -12.99
CA GLU A 27 -18.36 5.24 -12.55
C GLU A 27 -17.62 4.15 -11.75
N LEU A 28 -18.33 3.38 -10.92
CA LEU A 28 -17.76 2.26 -10.19
C LEU A 28 -17.19 1.19 -11.12
N LYS A 29 -17.84 0.92 -12.26
CA LYS A 29 -17.34 -0.03 -13.28
C LYS A 29 -16.12 0.50 -14.03
N ALA A 30 -15.91 1.81 -14.05
CA ALA A 30 -14.74 2.43 -14.67
C ALA A 30 -13.52 2.50 -13.72
N VAL A 31 -13.69 2.22 -12.42
CA VAL A 31 -12.58 2.10 -11.48
C VAL A 31 -11.73 0.89 -11.84
N ASN A 32 -10.40 0.99 -11.68
CA ASN A 32 -9.51 -0.16 -11.80
C ASN A 32 -9.96 -1.27 -10.82
N PRO A 33 -10.44 -2.44 -11.31
CA PRO A 33 -10.96 -3.48 -10.45
C PRO A 33 -9.89 -4.08 -9.52
N ALA A 34 -8.60 -3.98 -9.88
CA ALA A 34 -7.49 -4.53 -9.10
C ALA A 34 -7.27 -3.80 -7.75
N VAL A 35 -7.82 -2.60 -7.56
CA VAL A 35 -7.75 -1.87 -6.28
C VAL A 35 -8.98 -2.06 -5.40
N MET A 36 -10.01 -2.74 -5.89
CA MET A 36 -11.25 -2.94 -5.16
C MET A 36 -11.09 -4.08 -4.14
N MET A 37 -11.25 -3.74 -2.85
CA MET A 37 -11.03 -4.68 -1.75
C MET A 37 -11.96 -5.89 -1.83
N ASN A 38 -11.38 -7.08 -1.70
CA ASN A 38 -12.04 -8.38 -1.61
C ASN A 38 -11.10 -9.36 -0.89
N ASP A 39 -11.55 -10.58 -0.59
CA ASP A 39 -10.75 -11.57 0.14
C ASP A 39 -9.43 -11.93 -0.55
N THR A 40 -9.43 -11.97 -1.89
CA THR A 40 -8.22 -12.28 -2.67
C THR A 40 -7.19 -11.16 -2.55
N LEU A 41 -7.62 -9.92 -2.75
CA LEU A 41 -6.73 -8.75 -2.63
C LEU A 41 -6.25 -8.60 -1.18
N PHE A 42 -7.13 -8.82 -0.19
CA PHE A 42 -6.76 -8.78 1.22
C PHE A 42 -5.64 -9.78 1.54
N MET A 43 -5.81 -11.05 1.16
CA MET A 43 -4.79 -12.08 1.41
C MET A 43 -3.48 -11.79 0.65
N THR A 44 -3.59 -11.31 -0.59
CA THR A 44 -2.43 -10.97 -1.43
C THR A 44 -1.62 -9.83 -0.80
N LEU A 45 -2.29 -8.76 -0.35
CA LEU A 45 -1.63 -7.61 0.28
C LEU A 45 -1.00 -7.99 1.62
N ASN A 46 -1.64 -8.84 2.44
CA ASN A 46 -1.01 -9.31 3.68
C ASN A 46 0.25 -10.13 3.39
N GLY A 47 0.21 -11.06 2.42
CA GLY A 47 1.40 -11.83 2.04
C GLY A 47 2.52 -10.95 1.46
N TRP A 48 2.16 -9.89 0.73
CA TRP A 48 3.12 -8.90 0.25
C TRP A 48 3.73 -8.08 1.41
N VAL A 49 2.92 -7.69 2.41
CA VAL A 49 3.43 -7.01 3.62
C VAL A 49 4.39 -7.92 4.38
N ASP A 50 4.01 -9.17 4.66
CA ASP A 50 4.83 -10.14 5.40
C ASP A 50 6.19 -10.39 4.72
N ARG A 51 6.23 -10.28 3.38
CA ARG A 51 7.45 -10.47 2.59
C ARG A 51 8.41 -9.29 2.65
N TRP A 52 7.89 -8.06 2.68
CA TRP A 52 8.70 -6.86 2.42
C TRP A 52 8.86 -5.93 3.61
N TYR A 53 7.94 -5.94 4.57
CA TYR A 53 7.95 -5.00 5.69
C TYR A 53 8.81 -5.54 6.82
N ARG A 54 9.61 -4.63 7.41
CA ARG A 54 10.40 -4.92 8.62
C ARG A 54 9.51 -4.74 9.85
N ASP A 55 9.65 -5.62 10.84
CA ASP A 55 8.97 -5.49 12.13
C ASP A 55 9.46 -4.30 12.98
N ARG A 56 10.62 -3.73 12.61
CA ARG A 56 11.21 -2.55 13.25
C ARG A 56 11.94 -1.69 12.24
N LEU A 57 11.73 -0.38 12.34
CA LEU A 57 12.45 0.63 11.56
C LEU A 57 12.79 1.83 12.45
N THR A 58 14.01 2.32 12.35
CA THR A 58 14.49 3.53 13.00
C THR A 58 15.02 4.51 11.97
N GLN A 59 15.24 5.77 12.37
CA GLN A 59 15.79 6.78 11.46
C GLN A 59 17.17 6.40 10.90
N ALA A 60 18.01 5.69 11.67
CA ALA A 60 19.33 5.26 11.22
C ALA A 60 19.25 4.24 10.08
N ASP A 61 18.21 3.40 10.08
CA ASP A 61 17.99 2.38 9.05
C ASP A 61 17.65 2.99 7.69
N LEU A 62 17.24 4.27 7.64
CA LEU A 62 16.99 4.97 6.38
C LEU A 62 18.25 5.17 5.53
N ALA A 63 19.43 5.07 6.15
CA ALA A 63 20.71 5.11 5.45
C ALA A 63 21.12 3.75 4.84
N ASP A 64 20.40 2.67 5.16
CA ASP A 64 20.69 1.32 4.67
C ASP A 64 20.34 1.18 3.17
N PRO A 65 21.31 0.95 2.27
CA PRO A 65 21.03 0.75 0.85
C PRO A 65 20.19 -0.50 0.55
N GLN A 66 20.12 -1.45 1.49
CA GLN A 66 19.26 -2.63 1.37
C GLN A 66 17.78 -2.23 1.49
N LEU A 67 17.43 -1.31 2.39
CA LEU A 67 16.06 -0.80 2.54
C LEU A 67 15.55 -0.16 1.23
N LEU A 68 16.42 0.59 0.53
CA LEU A 68 16.07 1.19 -0.75
C LEU A 68 15.78 0.14 -1.84
N ARG A 69 16.58 -0.94 -1.88
CA ARG A 69 16.39 -2.02 -2.85
C ARG A 69 15.10 -2.78 -2.57
N GLU A 70 14.88 -3.17 -1.31
CA GLU A 70 13.65 -3.80 -0.84
C GLU A 70 12.42 -2.95 -1.19
N GLY A 71 12.47 -1.64 -0.93
CA GLY A 71 11.37 -0.74 -1.25
C GLY A 71 11.05 -0.67 -2.75
N ARG A 72 12.07 -0.63 -3.62
CA ARG A 72 11.85 -0.62 -5.08
C ARG A 72 11.25 -1.93 -5.59
N GLU A 73 11.80 -3.06 -5.16
CA GLU A 73 11.28 -4.38 -5.54
C GLU A 73 9.85 -4.61 -5.02
N ALA A 74 9.58 -4.19 -3.78
CA ALA A 74 8.25 -4.25 -3.19
C ALA A 74 7.24 -3.40 -3.99
N LEU A 75 7.60 -2.17 -4.36
CA LEU A 75 6.74 -1.30 -5.18
C LEU A 75 6.54 -1.85 -6.60
N ASP A 76 7.57 -2.42 -7.23
CA ASP A 76 7.44 -3.10 -8.52
C ASP A 76 6.48 -4.28 -8.47
N GLU A 77 6.53 -5.08 -7.40
CA GLU A 77 5.55 -6.14 -7.18
C GLU A 77 4.15 -5.59 -6.93
N LEU A 78 4.01 -4.54 -6.12
CA LEU A 78 2.72 -3.94 -5.79
C LEU A 78 2.03 -3.33 -7.02
N THR A 79 2.76 -2.66 -7.91
CA THR A 79 2.19 -2.12 -9.16
C THR A 79 1.67 -3.22 -10.08
N ARG A 80 2.26 -4.42 -10.04
CA ARG A 80 1.75 -5.60 -10.75
C ARG A 80 0.53 -6.20 -10.07
N ILE A 81 0.51 -6.28 -8.73
CA ILE A 81 -0.66 -6.74 -7.97
C ILE A 81 -1.88 -5.84 -8.24
N LEU A 82 -1.66 -4.53 -8.29
CA LEU A 82 -2.72 -3.53 -8.42
C LEU A 82 -2.98 -3.09 -9.87
N ASP A 83 -2.33 -3.72 -10.86
CA ASP A 83 -2.45 -3.40 -12.29
C ASP A 83 -2.35 -1.90 -12.60
N LEU A 84 -1.28 -1.27 -12.12
CA LEU A 84 -1.07 0.18 -12.25
C LEU A 84 -0.12 0.54 -13.40
N GLY A 85 0.68 -0.42 -13.89
CA GLY A 85 1.81 -0.16 -14.77
C GLY A 85 2.93 0.64 -14.08
N SER A 86 3.80 1.27 -14.87
CA SER A 86 4.96 2.04 -14.38
C SER A 86 4.56 3.43 -13.86
N VAL A 87 3.94 3.49 -12.68
CA VAL A 87 3.50 4.75 -12.04
C VAL A 87 4.59 5.42 -11.21
N TYR A 88 5.60 4.68 -10.76
CA TYR A 88 6.69 5.23 -9.96
C TYR A 88 7.84 5.71 -10.85
N PRO A 89 8.51 6.84 -10.52
CA PRO A 89 9.59 7.38 -11.35
C PRO A 89 10.77 6.44 -11.58
N PHE A 90 11.04 5.49 -10.69
CA PHE A 90 12.15 4.54 -10.84
C PHE A 90 11.85 3.40 -11.85
N GLN A 91 10.61 3.31 -12.35
CA GLN A 91 10.14 2.28 -13.29
C GLN A 91 10.19 2.75 -14.76
N GLN A 92 10.75 3.92 -15.03
CA GLN A 92 10.88 4.55 -16.34
C GLN A 92 12.28 4.38 -16.93
#